data_AF-A0A2I1CXL6-F1
#
_entry.id   AF-A0A2I1CXL6-F1
#
_cell.length_a   1.000
_cell.length_b   1.000
_cell.length_c   1.000
_cell.angle_alpha   90.00
_cell.angle_beta   90.00
_cell.angle_gamma   90.00
#
_symmetry.space_group_name_H-M   'P 1'
#
loop_
_entity.id
_entity.type
_entity.pdbx_description
1 polymer ?
#
loop_
_entity_poly.entity_id
_entity_poly.type
_entity_poly.pdbx_seq_one_letter_code
_entity_poly.pdbx_strand_id
1 'polypeptide(L)'
;MQFFTDKIYGGFCDKVSKGEKSETTVDKDGKTLNKRMPPPTHDPAQFTLSYEPNKDGGECQLECKDAFYLLTGSCGAQNNLYMGGKVDVGCGKYAFSISRPEEPEEEPEPELKLSERVCFDEWRHNDVPRYKEDSDWWERILSRSCDDHGADAKVTPDKTISSMPNGWMNNPFIWTGAVWMKGCEAEGNSQSLQQPLPHDSSVTCRSLILNNYLKCNNGGTGGHIDAGCVRYTFMPKGPTKEDDVGLETDMYGRG
;
A
#
# COMPACT_ATOMS: atom_id res chain seq x y z
N MET A 1 -37.00 6.73 -15.72
CA MET A 1 -36.63 7.33 -14.42
C MET A 1 -35.65 8.45 -14.73
N GLN A 2 -36.00 9.70 -14.47
CA GLN A 2 -35.20 10.87 -14.86
C GLN A 2 -34.10 11.07 -13.82
N PHE A 3 -32.87 10.67 -14.14
CA PHE A 3 -31.73 10.71 -13.20
C PHE A 3 -31.19 12.12 -12.99
N PHE A 4 -31.44 13.03 -13.94
CA PHE A 4 -31.01 14.42 -13.90
C PHE A 4 -32.22 15.31 -13.55
N THR A 5 -32.22 15.95 -12.38
CA THR A 5 -33.39 16.68 -11.84
C THR A 5 -33.00 18.07 -11.35
N ASP A 6 -33.99 18.94 -11.10
CA ASP A 6 -33.79 20.30 -10.56
C ASP A 6 -32.98 20.33 -9.26
N LYS A 7 -32.95 19.23 -8.49
CA LYS A 7 -32.08 19.13 -7.32
C LYS A 7 -30.60 19.26 -7.68
N ILE A 8 -30.19 18.76 -8.84
CA ILE A 8 -28.80 18.72 -9.29
C ILE A 8 -28.38 20.10 -9.82
N TYR A 9 -29.19 20.73 -10.67
CA TYR A 9 -28.82 22.00 -11.32
C TYR A 9 -29.41 23.26 -10.68
N GLY A 10 -30.41 23.16 -9.81
CA GLY A 10 -31.08 24.31 -9.20
C GLY A 10 -30.13 25.22 -8.43
N GLY A 11 -29.32 24.64 -7.53
CA GLY A 11 -28.36 25.41 -6.74
C GLY A 11 -27.20 26.02 -7.57
N PHE A 12 -26.90 25.43 -8.73
CA PHE A 12 -25.97 26.03 -9.71
C PHE A 12 -26.63 27.23 -10.40
N CYS A 13 -27.87 27.06 -10.88
CA CYS A 13 -28.63 28.11 -11.54
C CYS A 13 -28.91 29.32 -10.65
N ASP A 14 -29.05 29.14 -9.34
CA ASP A 14 -29.26 30.24 -8.40
C ASP A 14 -27.98 31.12 -8.23
N LYS A 15 -26.81 30.60 -8.61
CA LYS A 15 -25.51 31.26 -8.43
C LYS A 15 -24.83 31.69 -9.73
N VAL A 16 -25.29 31.17 -10.87
CA VAL A 16 -24.64 31.42 -12.15
C VAL A 16 -24.83 32.87 -12.58
N SER A 17 -23.73 33.55 -12.88
CA SER A 17 -23.75 34.92 -13.41
C SER A 17 -23.53 34.90 -14.92
N LYS A 18 -24.36 35.65 -15.67
CA LYS A 18 -24.32 35.67 -17.14
C LYS A 18 -23.00 36.18 -17.73
N GLY A 19 -22.20 36.91 -16.94
CA GLY A 19 -20.91 37.48 -17.36
C GLY A 19 -19.68 36.69 -16.93
N GLU A 20 -19.83 35.63 -16.14
CA GLU A 20 -18.70 34.91 -15.54
C GLU A 20 -18.76 33.42 -15.83
N LYS A 21 -17.60 32.84 -16.13
CA LYS A 21 -17.48 31.39 -16.23
C LYS A 21 -17.74 30.78 -14.84
N SER A 22 -18.64 29.81 -14.77
CA SER A 22 -19.03 29.16 -13.53
C SER A 22 -18.98 27.65 -13.69
N GLU A 23 -18.53 26.95 -12.66
CA GLU A 23 -18.49 25.49 -12.62
C GLU A 23 -18.76 24.99 -11.20
N THR A 24 -19.50 23.91 -11.06
CA THR A 24 -19.70 23.24 -9.77
C THR A 24 -19.87 21.74 -9.97
N THR A 25 -19.45 20.96 -8.97
CA THR A 25 -19.68 19.52 -8.93
C THR A 25 -20.61 19.19 -7.78
N VAL A 26 -21.64 18.40 -8.03
CA VAL A 26 -22.64 17.97 -7.04
C VAL A 26 -22.84 16.46 -7.07
N ASP A 27 -23.35 15.91 -5.98
CA ASP A 27 -23.87 14.54 -5.96
C ASP A 27 -25.31 14.47 -6.52
N LYS A 28 -25.87 13.25 -6.58
CA LYS A 28 -27.25 12.98 -7.02
C LYS A 28 -28.33 13.74 -6.24
N ASP A 29 -28.02 14.22 -5.03
CA ASP A 29 -28.94 14.93 -4.16
C ASP A 29 -28.76 16.46 -4.26
N GLY A 30 -27.84 16.95 -5.10
CA GLY A 30 -27.60 18.37 -5.33
C GLY A 30 -26.60 19.01 -4.38
N LYS A 31 -25.90 18.20 -3.56
CA LYS A 31 -24.93 18.72 -2.59
C LYS A 31 -23.59 18.99 -3.28
N THR A 32 -23.10 20.21 -3.15
CA THR A 32 -21.77 20.60 -3.68
C THR A 32 -20.66 19.77 -3.04
N LEU A 33 -19.84 19.15 -3.89
CA LEU A 33 -18.68 18.36 -3.49
C LEU A 33 -17.42 19.25 -3.50
N ASN A 34 -16.65 19.21 -2.41
CA ASN A 34 -15.38 19.92 -2.29
C ASN A 34 -14.21 18.95 -2.53
N LYS A 35 -13.12 19.43 -3.16
CA LYS A 35 -11.88 18.68 -3.44
C LYS A 35 -11.19 17.99 -2.23
N ARG A 36 -11.63 18.23 -0.98
CA ARG A 36 -11.03 17.69 0.25
C ARG A 36 -11.92 16.70 1.01
N MET A 37 -13.07 16.32 0.46
CA MET A 37 -13.92 15.33 1.11
C MET A 37 -13.46 13.92 0.71
N PRO A 38 -13.31 13.00 1.69
CA PRO A 38 -13.04 11.59 1.39
C PRO A 38 -14.09 11.06 0.40
N PRO A 39 -13.71 10.20 -0.56
CA PRO A 39 -14.67 9.61 -1.48
C PRO A 39 -15.81 8.92 -0.70
N PRO A 40 -17.09 9.19 -1.01
CA PRO A 40 -18.20 8.49 -0.39
C PRO A 40 -18.08 7.00 -0.71
N THR A 41 -18.05 6.16 0.32
CA THR A 41 -17.82 4.70 0.20
C THR A 41 -18.98 3.92 -0.46
N HIS A 42 -19.97 4.60 -1.03
CA HIS A 42 -21.13 4.03 -1.69
C HIS A 42 -21.52 4.88 -2.89
N ASP A 43 -21.04 4.46 -4.06
CA ASP A 43 -21.14 5.04 -5.41
C ASP A 43 -22.37 5.94 -5.69
N PRO A 44 -22.25 7.28 -5.57
CA PRO A 44 -23.20 8.22 -6.14
C PRO A 44 -22.53 8.93 -7.33
N ALA A 45 -23.05 8.70 -8.54
CA ALA A 45 -22.65 9.45 -9.74
C ALA A 45 -22.48 10.96 -9.43
N GLN A 46 -21.36 11.53 -9.82
CA GLN A 46 -21.06 12.94 -9.63
C GLN A 46 -21.45 13.71 -10.90
N PHE A 47 -22.06 14.88 -10.71
CA PHE A 47 -22.53 15.73 -11.80
C PHE A 47 -21.75 17.03 -11.78
N THR A 48 -20.95 17.26 -12.82
CA THR A 48 -20.29 18.55 -13.03
C THR A 48 -21.15 19.40 -13.94
N LEU A 49 -21.46 20.62 -13.51
CA LEU A 49 -22.28 21.59 -14.21
C LEU A 49 -21.43 22.81 -14.53
N SER A 50 -21.52 23.34 -15.74
CA SER A 50 -20.75 24.51 -16.13
C SER A 50 -21.53 25.47 -17.03
N TYR A 51 -21.15 26.74 -16.95
CA TYR A 51 -21.58 27.81 -17.84
C TYR A 51 -20.37 28.58 -18.33
N GLU A 52 -20.28 28.77 -19.64
CA GLU A 52 -19.25 29.56 -20.29
C GLU A 52 -19.91 30.70 -21.11
N PRO A 53 -19.71 31.98 -20.74
CA PRO A 53 -20.29 33.10 -21.47
C PRO A 53 -19.65 33.25 -22.85
N ASN A 54 -20.43 33.70 -23.82
CA ASN A 54 -19.93 33.97 -25.16
C ASN A 54 -19.07 35.25 -25.17
N LYS A 55 -17.86 35.17 -25.70
CA LYS A 55 -16.89 36.29 -25.68
C LYS A 55 -17.36 37.49 -26.52
N ASP A 56 -18.16 37.23 -27.54
CA ASP A 56 -18.69 38.24 -28.45
C ASP A 56 -19.99 38.88 -27.93
N GLY A 57 -20.44 38.50 -26.72
CA GLY A 57 -21.73 38.90 -26.16
C GLY A 57 -22.92 38.21 -26.85
N GLY A 58 -24.13 38.58 -26.45
CA GLY A 58 -25.37 38.04 -27.00
C GLY A 58 -26.53 38.07 -26.00
N GLU A 59 -27.77 38.01 -26.51
CA GLU A 59 -28.96 37.88 -25.66
C GLU A 59 -29.19 36.40 -25.31
N CYS A 60 -29.50 36.13 -24.03
CA CYS A 60 -29.81 34.77 -23.58
C CYS A 60 -31.21 34.37 -24.07
N GLN A 61 -31.29 33.38 -24.94
CA GLN A 61 -32.55 32.86 -25.46
C GLN A 61 -33.24 31.91 -24.48
N LEU A 62 -32.49 31.36 -23.53
CA LEU A 62 -32.98 30.42 -22.51
C LEU A 62 -32.39 30.77 -21.14
N GLU A 63 -33.19 30.58 -20.10
CA GLU A 63 -32.73 30.67 -18.72
C GLU A 63 -32.04 29.37 -18.28
N CYS A 64 -31.24 29.44 -17.22
CA CYS A 64 -30.41 28.32 -16.77
C CYS A 64 -31.22 27.03 -16.54
N LYS A 65 -32.39 27.14 -15.88
CA LYS A 65 -33.24 25.98 -15.57
C LYS A 65 -33.83 25.36 -16.84
N ASP A 66 -34.23 26.18 -17.80
CA ASP A 66 -34.77 25.70 -19.09
C ASP A 66 -33.68 25.04 -19.94
N ALA A 67 -32.47 25.60 -19.93
CA ALA A 67 -31.31 25.04 -20.60
C ALA A 67 -30.97 23.64 -20.07
N PHE A 68 -30.91 23.46 -18.75
CA PHE A 68 -30.67 22.14 -18.16
C PHE A 68 -31.89 21.21 -18.32
N TYR A 69 -33.11 21.72 -18.29
CA TYR A 69 -34.31 20.93 -18.57
C TYR A 69 -34.27 20.35 -20.00
N LEU A 70 -33.86 21.12 -21.01
CA LEU A 70 -33.65 20.60 -22.37
C LEU A 70 -32.59 19.51 -22.42
N LEU A 71 -31.51 19.67 -21.65
CA LEU A 71 -30.45 18.67 -21.53
C LEU A 71 -30.96 17.38 -20.84
N THR A 72 -31.94 17.47 -19.93
CA THR A 72 -32.58 16.27 -19.33
C THR A 72 -33.32 15.42 -20.36
N GLY A 73 -33.92 16.03 -21.38
CA GLY A 73 -34.69 15.34 -22.42
C GLY A 73 -33.85 14.42 -23.29
N SER A 74 -32.52 14.63 -23.31
CA SER A 74 -31.55 13.77 -23.99
C SER A 74 -31.11 12.57 -23.14
N CYS A 75 -31.33 12.62 -21.82
CA CYS A 75 -31.03 11.52 -20.90
C CYS A 75 -32.23 10.58 -20.78
N GLY A 76 -32.31 9.57 -21.67
CA GLY A 76 -33.28 8.48 -21.50
C GLY A 76 -33.88 7.89 -22.78
N ALA A 77 -33.50 8.37 -23.96
CA ALA A 77 -33.87 7.72 -25.21
C ALA A 77 -32.86 6.59 -25.51
N GLN A 78 -33.27 5.35 -25.26
CA GLN A 78 -32.60 4.08 -25.64
C GLN A 78 -31.24 3.82 -25.00
N ASN A 79 -31.22 3.06 -23.88
CA ASN A 79 -30.09 2.26 -23.33
C ASN A 79 -28.69 2.89 -23.20
N ASN A 80 -28.50 4.15 -23.57
CA ASN A 80 -27.27 4.90 -23.51
C ASN A 80 -27.49 6.06 -22.54
N LEU A 81 -26.92 5.96 -21.35
CA LEU A 81 -26.73 7.13 -20.49
C LEU A 81 -25.73 8.04 -21.20
N TYR A 82 -26.21 9.15 -21.74
CA TYR A 82 -25.32 10.23 -22.14
C TYR A 82 -24.61 10.75 -20.88
N MET A 83 -23.30 10.51 -20.80
CA MET A 83 -22.43 10.93 -19.69
C MET A 83 -22.17 12.44 -19.67
N GLY A 84 -22.92 13.21 -20.45
CA GLY A 84 -22.85 14.66 -20.52
C GLY A 84 -23.59 15.22 -21.73
N GLY A 85 -23.77 16.54 -21.72
CA GLY A 85 -24.45 17.28 -22.79
C GLY A 85 -24.16 18.77 -22.68
N LYS A 86 -24.35 19.49 -23.78
CA LYS A 86 -24.15 20.96 -23.84
C LYS A 86 -25.19 21.62 -24.72
N VAL A 87 -25.60 22.83 -24.35
CA VAL A 87 -26.54 23.66 -25.10
C VAL A 87 -26.02 25.09 -25.16
N ASP A 88 -26.08 25.69 -26.35
CA ASP A 88 -25.78 27.10 -26.56
C ASP A 88 -27.08 27.89 -26.46
N VAL A 89 -27.09 28.91 -25.62
CA VAL A 89 -28.28 29.76 -25.36
C VAL A 89 -28.10 31.18 -25.91
N GLY A 90 -27.14 31.39 -26.82
CA GLY A 90 -26.83 32.66 -27.46
C GLY A 90 -25.84 33.51 -26.67
N CYS A 91 -26.15 33.78 -25.40
CA CYS A 91 -25.26 34.55 -24.52
C CYS A 91 -24.13 33.71 -23.90
N GLY A 92 -24.18 32.39 -24.05
CA GLY A 92 -23.22 31.46 -23.46
C GLY A 92 -23.67 30.02 -23.61
N LYS A 93 -22.88 29.09 -23.08
CA LYS A 93 -23.09 27.65 -23.20
C LYS A 93 -23.24 27.03 -21.81
N TYR A 94 -24.32 26.28 -21.61
CA TYR A 94 -24.47 25.41 -20.44
C TYR A 94 -24.05 23.99 -20.79
N ALA A 95 -23.36 23.32 -19.88
CA ALA A 95 -22.97 21.92 -20.04
C ALA A 95 -23.09 21.14 -18.73
N PHE A 96 -23.29 19.83 -18.84
CA PHE A 96 -23.10 18.89 -17.74
C PHE A 96 -22.24 17.71 -18.17
N SER A 97 -21.56 17.10 -17.21
CA SER A 97 -20.95 15.77 -17.33
C SER A 97 -21.24 14.93 -16.10
N ILE A 98 -21.34 13.62 -16.29
CA ILE A 98 -21.49 12.63 -15.24
C ILE A 98 -20.16 11.90 -15.15
N SER A 99 -19.50 11.96 -14.01
CA SER A 99 -18.36 11.11 -13.70
C SER A 99 -18.76 10.06 -12.66
N ARG A 100 -18.29 8.84 -12.85
CA ARG A 100 -18.10 7.96 -11.71
C ARG A 100 -16.78 8.39 -11.07
N PRO A 101 -16.68 8.48 -9.73
CA PRO A 101 -15.37 8.62 -9.11
C PRO A 101 -14.50 7.49 -9.68
N GLU A 102 -13.34 7.83 -10.24
CA GLU A 102 -12.38 6.79 -10.60
C GLU A 102 -12.11 6.00 -9.32
N GLU A 103 -12.20 4.67 -9.44
CA GLU A 103 -11.69 3.77 -8.41
C GLU A 103 -10.29 4.27 -8.07
N PRO A 104 -9.97 4.54 -6.78
CA PRO A 104 -8.68 5.10 -6.43
C PRO A 104 -7.62 4.23 -7.10
N GLU A 105 -6.76 4.82 -7.93
CA GLU A 105 -5.51 4.16 -8.32
C GLU A 105 -4.91 3.68 -7.01
N GLU A 106 -4.75 2.35 -6.86
CA GLU A 106 -4.09 1.77 -5.71
C GLU A 106 -2.77 2.53 -5.56
N GLU A 107 -2.60 3.25 -4.44
CA GLU A 107 -1.30 3.83 -4.13
C GLU A 107 -0.29 2.68 -4.27
N PRO A 108 0.81 2.85 -5.02
CA PRO A 108 1.74 1.76 -5.27
C PRO A 108 2.12 1.17 -3.92
N GLU A 109 1.80 -0.11 -3.71
CA GLU A 109 2.13 -0.79 -2.46
C GLU A 109 3.57 -0.46 -2.09
N PRO A 110 3.88 -0.16 -0.82
CA PRO A 110 5.23 0.16 -0.41
C PRO A 110 6.16 -0.95 -0.89
N GLU A 111 7.01 -0.63 -1.87
CA GLU A 111 7.83 -1.63 -2.55
C GLU A 111 8.64 -2.38 -1.48
N LEU A 112 8.35 -3.68 -1.33
CA LEU A 112 9.13 -4.57 -0.49
C LEU A 112 10.56 -4.57 -1.04
N LYS A 113 11.48 -4.01 -0.27
CA LYS A 113 12.88 -3.83 -0.66
C LYS A 113 13.80 -4.47 0.34
N LEU A 114 15.01 -4.76 -0.13
CA LEU A 114 16.09 -5.19 0.73
C LEU A 114 16.76 -3.96 1.36
N SER A 115 16.92 -3.95 2.68
CA SER A 115 17.68 -2.91 3.38
C SER A 115 19.19 -3.10 3.21
N GLU A 116 19.95 -2.10 3.68
CA GLU A 116 21.36 -2.33 3.98
C GLU A 116 21.50 -3.37 5.11
N ARG A 117 22.57 -4.17 5.03
CA ARG A 117 22.89 -5.17 6.04
C ARG A 117 23.58 -4.49 7.22
N VAL A 118 23.13 -4.80 8.42
CA VAL A 118 23.73 -4.32 9.66
C VAL A 118 24.48 -5.46 10.31
N CYS A 119 25.76 -5.27 10.59
CA CYS A 119 26.59 -6.25 11.27
C CYS A 119 26.67 -5.94 12.76
N PHE A 120 26.62 -6.97 13.58
CA PHE A 120 26.84 -6.83 15.02
C PHE A 120 28.31 -6.50 15.31
N ASP A 121 28.57 -6.01 16.52
CA ASP A 121 29.93 -5.75 17.00
C ASP A 121 30.80 -7.00 16.90
N GLU A 122 32.11 -6.79 16.65
CA GLU A 122 33.04 -7.89 16.48
C GLU A 122 33.28 -8.63 17.79
N TRP A 123 32.88 -9.91 17.84
CA TRP A 123 33.13 -10.83 18.94
C TRP A 123 33.74 -12.13 18.40
N ARG A 124 34.71 -12.68 19.13
CA ARG A 124 35.29 -13.98 18.80
C ARG A 124 34.48 -15.11 19.42
N HIS A 125 33.81 -15.89 18.56
CA HIS A 125 33.14 -17.12 18.93
C HIS A 125 33.91 -18.32 18.34
N ASN A 126 34.45 -19.19 19.21
CA ASN A 126 35.30 -20.31 18.81
C ASN A 126 34.50 -21.50 18.21
N ASP A 127 33.19 -21.44 18.34
CA ASP A 127 32.23 -22.51 18.09
C ASP A 127 31.47 -22.35 16.76
N VAL A 128 31.72 -21.26 16.03
CA VAL A 128 31.19 -21.06 14.67
C VAL A 128 32.24 -21.47 13.64
N PRO A 129 32.07 -22.61 12.93
CA PRO A 129 33.00 -23.04 11.90
C PRO A 129 32.97 -22.10 10.70
N ARG A 130 34.09 -22.04 9.97
CA ARG A 130 34.13 -21.38 8.65
C ARG A 130 33.12 -22.03 7.72
N TYR A 131 32.47 -21.21 6.89
CA TYR A 131 31.56 -21.70 5.87
C TYR A 131 32.26 -22.61 4.85
N LYS A 132 31.58 -23.70 4.51
CA LYS A 132 31.85 -24.57 3.37
C LYS A 132 30.50 -24.96 2.78
N GLU A 133 30.41 -24.97 1.46
CA GLU A 133 29.16 -25.24 0.73
C GLU A 133 28.61 -26.64 1.01
N ASP A 134 29.48 -27.62 1.24
CA ASP A 134 29.17 -29.01 1.57
C ASP A 134 29.08 -29.28 3.08
N SER A 135 28.91 -28.24 3.90
CA SER A 135 28.88 -28.37 5.35
C SER A 135 27.51 -28.86 5.84
N ASP A 136 27.46 -30.11 6.33
CA ASP A 136 26.29 -30.67 7.04
C ASP A 136 25.79 -29.76 8.18
N TRP A 137 26.70 -29.01 8.78
CA TRP A 137 26.38 -28.07 9.86
C TRP A 137 25.59 -26.86 9.34
N TRP A 138 26.05 -26.23 8.26
CA TRP A 138 25.33 -25.12 7.64
C TRP A 138 24.02 -25.56 7.01
N GLU A 139 24.02 -26.73 6.35
CA GLU A 139 22.79 -27.34 5.83
C GLU A 139 21.75 -27.53 6.93
N ARG A 140 22.15 -28.08 8.08
CA ARG A 140 21.26 -28.24 9.24
C ARG A 140 20.75 -26.91 9.80
N ILE A 141 21.58 -25.86 9.82
CA ILE A 141 21.14 -24.52 10.27
C ILE A 141 20.10 -23.96 9.32
N LEU A 142 20.40 -23.97 8.01
CA LEU A 142 19.53 -23.37 7.00
C LEU A 142 18.22 -24.15 6.86
N SER A 143 18.25 -25.48 6.87
CA SER A 143 17.04 -26.32 6.86
C SER A 143 16.15 -26.01 8.07
N ARG A 144 16.70 -25.98 9.28
CA ARG A 144 15.91 -25.69 10.49
C ARG A 144 15.42 -24.26 10.61
N SER A 145 16.04 -23.32 9.90
CA SER A 145 15.67 -21.90 9.93
C SER A 145 14.69 -21.54 8.83
N CYS A 146 14.70 -22.31 7.74
CA CYS A 146 13.96 -22.01 6.52
C CYS A 146 13.09 -23.20 6.11
N ASP A 147 13.69 -24.29 5.65
CA ASP A 147 12.98 -25.35 4.92
C ASP A 147 11.98 -26.12 5.79
N ASP A 148 12.31 -26.40 7.06
CA ASP A 148 11.50 -27.21 7.98
C ASP A 148 10.14 -26.56 8.30
N HIS A 149 9.98 -25.27 8.01
CA HIS A 149 8.73 -24.53 8.17
C HIS A 149 7.76 -24.71 6.99
N GLY A 150 8.23 -25.29 5.87
CA GLY A 150 7.45 -25.48 4.65
C GLY A 150 7.53 -24.30 3.67
N ALA A 151 7.15 -24.56 2.42
CA ALA A 151 7.22 -23.58 1.33
C ALA A 151 6.29 -22.37 1.54
N ASP A 152 5.12 -22.60 2.15
CA ASP A 152 4.09 -21.58 2.38
C ASP A 152 4.22 -20.89 3.75
N ALA A 153 5.35 -21.06 4.44
CA ALA A 153 5.59 -20.44 5.73
C ALA A 153 5.54 -18.91 5.61
N LYS A 154 4.80 -18.27 6.53
CA LYS A 154 4.67 -16.81 6.61
C LYS A 154 5.13 -16.29 7.96
N VAL A 155 5.75 -15.11 7.92
CA VAL A 155 6.05 -14.27 9.08
C VAL A 155 4.96 -13.20 9.18
N THR A 156 4.46 -12.98 10.38
CA THR A 156 3.39 -11.98 10.67
C THR A 156 3.76 -11.21 11.95
N PRO A 157 3.08 -10.08 12.26
CA PRO A 157 3.31 -9.36 13.51
C PRO A 157 3.24 -10.23 14.77
N ASP A 158 2.34 -11.21 14.78
CA ASP A 158 2.11 -12.10 15.92
C ASP A 158 2.92 -13.40 15.86
N LYS A 159 3.64 -13.65 14.76
CA LYS A 159 4.33 -14.92 14.51
C LYS A 159 5.74 -14.69 14.00
N THR A 160 6.69 -14.72 14.92
CA THR A 160 8.11 -14.87 14.64
C THR A 160 8.44 -16.32 14.28
N ILE A 161 9.37 -16.50 13.33
CA ILE A 161 9.98 -17.78 13.06
C ILE A 161 11.43 -17.70 13.52
N SER A 162 11.84 -18.59 14.42
CA SER A 162 13.21 -18.62 14.92
C SER A 162 13.67 -20.04 15.15
N SER A 163 14.96 -20.27 14.95
CA SER A 163 15.58 -21.58 15.16
C SER A 163 16.81 -21.46 16.06
N MET A 164 17.04 -22.51 16.84
CA MET A 164 18.25 -22.67 17.65
C MET A 164 18.89 -24.02 17.35
N PRO A 165 19.49 -24.16 16.17
CA PRO A 165 20.19 -25.36 15.76
C PRO A 165 21.48 -25.50 16.57
N ASN A 166 21.36 -26.15 17.75
CA ASN A 166 22.38 -26.61 18.71
C ASN A 166 22.22 -25.96 20.09
N GLY A 167 21.49 -26.66 20.95
CA GLY A 167 21.40 -26.40 22.38
C GLY A 167 20.82 -27.63 23.08
N TRP A 168 21.69 -28.51 23.60
CA TRP A 168 21.29 -29.49 24.60
C TRP A 168 21.47 -28.81 25.96
N MET A 169 20.39 -28.68 26.74
CA MET A 169 20.34 -28.12 28.10
C MET A 169 21.15 -26.81 28.33
N ASN A 170 20.47 -25.67 28.24
CA ASN A 170 20.89 -24.36 28.77
C ASN A 170 22.04 -23.58 28.09
N ASN A 171 22.36 -23.82 26.81
CA ASN A 171 23.20 -22.85 26.07
C ASN A 171 22.94 -22.89 24.56
N PRO A 172 22.19 -21.93 23.97
CA PRO A 172 22.04 -21.83 22.53
C PRO A 172 23.29 -21.17 21.93
N PHE A 173 24.07 -21.93 21.18
CA PHE A 173 25.28 -21.42 20.52
C PHE A 173 24.94 -20.61 19.27
N ILE A 174 23.76 -20.78 18.68
CA ILE A 174 23.32 -20.07 17.48
C ILE A 174 21.83 -19.79 17.55
N TRP A 175 21.47 -18.57 17.21
CA TRP A 175 20.11 -18.15 16.93
C TRP A 175 19.99 -17.61 15.51
N THR A 176 18.93 -18.05 14.85
CA THR A 176 18.45 -17.48 13.59
C THR A 176 17.01 -17.07 13.76
N GLY A 177 16.61 -15.98 13.10
CA GLY A 177 15.26 -15.48 13.21
C GLY A 177 14.80 -14.72 11.97
N ALA A 178 13.51 -14.82 11.70
CA ALA A 178 12.76 -14.01 10.78
C ALA A 178 11.63 -13.34 11.59
N VAL A 179 11.80 -12.03 11.84
CA VAL A 179 10.99 -11.24 12.79
C VAL A 179 10.25 -10.15 12.03
N TRP A 180 8.96 -9.96 12.31
CA TRP A 180 8.19 -8.85 11.76
C TRP A 180 8.61 -7.52 12.40
N MET A 181 8.92 -6.53 11.59
CA MET A 181 9.36 -5.22 12.06
C MET A 181 8.18 -4.36 12.51
N LYS A 182 8.31 -3.80 13.71
CA LYS A 182 7.28 -2.96 14.32
C LYS A 182 6.96 -1.74 13.46
N GLY A 183 5.68 -1.49 13.26
CA GLY A 183 5.21 -0.36 12.45
C GLY A 183 5.40 -0.54 10.94
N CYS A 184 5.79 -1.73 10.49
CA CYS A 184 5.82 -2.05 9.07
C CYS A 184 4.46 -2.62 8.62
N GLU A 185 3.99 -2.15 7.48
CA GLU A 185 2.72 -2.56 6.85
C GLU A 185 3.05 -3.17 5.48
N ALA A 186 2.54 -4.38 5.24
CA ALA A 186 2.56 -5.06 3.95
C ALA A 186 1.20 -5.73 3.73
N GLU A 187 0.93 -6.14 2.50
CA GLU A 187 -0.34 -6.79 2.13
C GLU A 187 -0.71 -7.91 3.11
N GLY A 188 -1.89 -7.80 3.71
CA GLY A 188 -2.40 -8.80 4.66
C GLY A 188 -1.57 -8.99 5.94
N ASN A 189 -0.68 -8.07 6.29
CA ASN A 189 0.24 -8.18 7.45
C ASN A 189 0.99 -9.52 7.49
N SER A 190 1.42 -9.99 6.32
CA SER A 190 2.16 -11.24 6.20
C SER A 190 3.15 -11.18 5.06
N GLN A 191 4.30 -11.84 5.21
CA GLN A 191 5.25 -12.05 4.13
C GLN A 191 5.75 -13.49 4.13
N SER A 192 6.07 -13.98 2.93
CA SER A 192 6.67 -15.31 2.76
C SER A 192 8.02 -15.36 3.48
N LEU A 193 8.21 -16.40 4.31
CA LEU A 193 9.50 -16.70 4.89
C LEU A 193 10.51 -17.01 3.79
N GLN A 194 10.13 -17.85 2.81
CA GLN A 194 11.04 -18.39 1.82
C GLN A 194 11.46 -17.36 0.78
N GLN A 195 10.52 -16.51 0.36
CA GLN A 195 10.68 -15.52 -0.71
C GLN A 195 10.02 -14.19 -0.28
N PRO A 196 10.66 -13.42 0.61
CA PRO A 196 10.07 -12.21 1.17
C PRO A 196 9.90 -11.08 0.14
N LEU A 197 10.64 -11.14 -0.98
CA LEU A 197 10.57 -10.17 -2.08
C LEU A 197 10.04 -10.88 -3.35
N PRO A 198 8.76 -10.69 -3.72
CA PRO A 198 8.11 -11.44 -4.82
C PRO A 198 8.78 -11.27 -6.19
N HIS A 199 9.44 -10.14 -6.41
CA HIS A 199 10.07 -9.78 -7.68
C HIS A 199 11.58 -10.07 -7.74
N ASP A 200 12.16 -10.65 -6.67
CA ASP A 200 13.58 -11.02 -6.62
C ASP A 200 13.77 -12.43 -6.07
N SER A 201 13.83 -13.41 -6.98
CA SER A 201 14.01 -14.82 -6.63
C SER A 201 15.39 -15.16 -6.06
N SER A 202 16.37 -14.25 -6.12
CA SER A 202 17.68 -14.42 -5.49
C SER A 202 17.65 -14.17 -3.98
N VAL A 203 16.63 -13.45 -3.52
CA VAL A 203 16.41 -13.12 -2.12
C VAL A 203 15.55 -14.21 -1.47
N THR A 204 16.22 -15.13 -0.77
CA THR A 204 15.59 -16.27 -0.11
C THR A 204 15.92 -16.29 1.36
N CYS A 205 15.12 -16.99 2.18
CA CYS A 205 15.43 -17.20 3.61
C CYS A 205 16.88 -17.69 3.80
N ARG A 206 17.29 -18.71 3.01
CA ARG A 206 18.63 -19.29 3.09
C ARG A 206 19.69 -18.26 2.73
N SER A 207 19.51 -17.51 1.63
CA SER A 207 20.50 -16.52 1.19
C SER A 207 20.60 -15.34 2.16
N LEU A 208 19.51 -14.91 2.79
CA LEU A 208 19.51 -13.81 3.75
C LEU A 208 20.27 -14.18 5.03
N ILE A 209 19.94 -15.32 5.64
CA ILE A 209 20.59 -15.84 6.85
C ILE A 209 22.07 -16.15 6.58
N LEU A 210 22.38 -16.89 5.52
CA LEU A 210 23.76 -17.25 5.21
C LEU A 210 24.62 -16.02 4.94
N ASN A 211 24.09 -15.04 4.19
CA ASN A 211 24.84 -13.82 3.93
C ASN A 211 25.04 -12.95 5.18
N ASN A 212 24.22 -13.10 6.23
CA ASN A 212 24.43 -12.37 7.48
C ASN A 212 25.72 -12.84 8.14
N TYR A 213 26.05 -14.13 7.99
CA TYR A 213 27.33 -14.66 8.40
C TYR A 213 28.46 -14.32 7.41
N LEU A 214 28.28 -14.58 6.12
CA LEU A 214 29.36 -14.46 5.13
C LEU A 214 29.81 -13.02 4.87
N LYS A 215 28.86 -12.07 4.87
CA LYS A 215 29.14 -10.67 4.52
C LYS A 215 29.50 -9.83 5.75
N CYS A 216 29.06 -10.23 6.94
CA CYS A 216 29.57 -9.67 8.18
C CYS A 216 30.86 -10.39 8.58
N ASN A 217 31.99 -9.87 8.09
CA ASN A 217 33.32 -10.39 8.40
C ASN A 217 33.79 -9.96 9.81
N ASN A 218 32.97 -10.24 10.84
CA ASN A 218 33.11 -9.77 12.22
C ASN A 218 33.37 -10.91 13.21
N GLY A 219 34.29 -11.81 12.84
CA GLY A 219 34.68 -12.93 13.71
C GLY A 219 33.61 -14.03 13.86
N GLY A 220 32.58 -14.03 13.02
CA GLY A 220 31.47 -14.99 13.06
C GLY A 220 30.26 -14.55 13.89
N THR A 221 30.23 -13.29 14.34
CA THR A 221 29.11 -12.72 15.11
C THR A 221 27.87 -12.52 14.26
N GLY A 222 28.04 -12.24 12.96
CA GLY A 222 26.95 -12.10 12.02
C GLY A 222 26.26 -10.74 12.07
N GLY A 223 24.96 -10.73 11.81
CA GLY A 223 24.20 -9.51 11.59
C GLY A 223 22.76 -9.78 11.21
N HIS A 224 22.08 -8.72 10.76
CA HIS A 224 20.73 -8.78 10.26
C HIS A 224 20.55 -7.96 8.97
N ILE A 225 19.44 -8.25 8.28
CA ILE A 225 19.00 -7.55 7.08
C ILE A 225 17.48 -7.61 7.00
N ASP A 226 16.87 -6.55 6.51
CA ASP A 226 15.42 -6.45 6.38
C ASP A 226 15.05 -6.69 4.91
N ALA A 227 14.06 -7.55 4.68
CA ALA A 227 13.47 -7.82 3.37
C ALA A 227 11.97 -7.50 3.45
N GLY A 228 11.61 -6.28 3.03
CA GLY A 228 10.30 -5.71 3.33
C GLY A 228 10.12 -5.51 4.84
N CYS A 229 9.05 -6.05 5.40
CA CYS A 229 8.72 -6.01 6.83
C CYS A 229 9.36 -7.12 7.67
N VAL A 230 10.20 -7.98 7.10
CA VAL A 230 10.79 -9.11 7.82
C VAL A 230 12.30 -8.91 7.99
N ARG A 231 12.76 -8.88 9.25
CA ARG A 231 14.17 -8.88 9.63
C ARG A 231 14.69 -10.30 9.76
N TYR A 232 15.65 -10.65 8.92
CA TYR A 232 16.37 -11.92 8.97
C TYR A 232 17.67 -11.73 9.71
N THR A 233 17.93 -12.56 10.72
CA THR A 233 19.08 -12.43 11.61
C THR A 233 19.83 -13.75 11.74
N PHE A 234 21.16 -13.66 11.82
CA PHE A 234 22.05 -14.72 12.28
C PHE A 234 22.92 -14.17 13.41
N MET A 235 22.98 -14.88 14.54
CA MET A 235 23.91 -14.54 15.61
C MET A 235 24.31 -15.78 16.44
N PRO A 236 25.56 -15.87 16.95
CA PRO A 236 26.04 -17.00 17.73
C PRO A 236 25.72 -16.87 19.24
N LYS A 237 24.50 -16.43 19.56
CA LYS A 237 23.95 -16.35 20.93
C LYS A 237 22.43 -16.21 20.89
N GLY A 238 21.77 -16.34 22.02
CA GLY A 238 20.37 -15.92 22.14
C GLY A 238 20.23 -14.39 22.04
N PRO A 239 19.22 -13.86 21.33
CA PRO A 239 19.01 -12.42 21.25
C PRO A 239 18.46 -11.86 22.56
N THR A 240 18.89 -10.64 22.84
CA THR A 240 18.35 -9.74 23.87
C THR A 240 17.63 -8.59 23.18
N LYS A 241 16.82 -7.84 23.92
CA LYS A 241 16.16 -6.61 23.44
C LYS A 241 17.15 -5.54 22.97
N GLU A 242 18.40 -5.59 23.46
CA GLU A 242 19.46 -4.63 23.12
C GLU A 242 20.11 -4.94 21.77
N ASP A 243 19.96 -6.16 21.25
CA ASP A 243 20.57 -6.60 19.99
C ASP A 243 19.84 -6.05 18.74
N ASP A 244 18.78 -5.24 18.93
CA ASP A 244 17.93 -4.66 17.87
C ASP A 244 17.50 -5.71 16.81
N VAL A 245 17.11 -6.91 17.24
CA VAL A 245 16.66 -7.96 16.30
C VAL A 245 15.16 -7.93 16.02
N GLY A 246 14.46 -6.87 16.46
CA GLY A 246 13.01 -6.73 16.36
C GLY A 246 12.21 -7.43 17.46
N LEU A 247 12.86 -7.96 18.50
CA LEU A 247 12.19 -8.57 19.66
C LEU A 247 11.96 -7.55 20.78
N GLU A 248 10.75 -7.54 21.37
CA GLU A 248 10.41 -6.64 22.48
C GLU A 248 10.85 -7.14 23.87
N THR A 249 11.17 -8.44 23.97
CA THR A 249 11.60 -9.08 25.21
C THR A 249 12.81 -9.96 24.96
N ASP A 250 13.69 -10.06 25.97
CA ASP A 250 14.79 -11.03 25.93
C ASP A 250 14.22 -12.43 25.75
N MET A 251 14.74 -13.16 24.76
CA MET A 251 14.30 -14.54 24.51
C MET A 251 14.69 -15.48 25.67
N TYR A 252 15.67 -15.04 26.48
CA TYR A 252 16.12 -15.68 27.69
C TYR A 252 16.13 -14.66 28.82
N GLY A 253 15.00 -14.54 29.52
CA GLY A 253 14.92 -13.68 30.70
C GLY A 253 15.99 -14.05 31.73
N ARG A 254 16.92 -13.13 31.99
CA ARG A 254 17.46 -12.99 33.35
C ARG A 254 16.72 -11.83 33.99
N GLY A 255 15.76 -12.17 34.85
CA GLY A 255 15.37 -11.28 35.94
C GLY A 255 16.51 -11.09 36.93
#